data_AF-A0A068YX35-F1
#
_entry.id   AF-A0A068YX35-F1
#
_cell.length_a   1.000
_cell.length_b   1.000
_cell.length_c   1.000
_cell.angle_alpha   90.00
_cell.angle_beta   90.00
_cell.angle_gamma   90.00
#
_symmetry.space_group_name_H-M   'P 1'
#
loop_
_entity.id
_entity.type
_entity.pdbx_description
1 polymer ?
#
loop_
_entity_poly.entity_id
_entity_poly.type
_entity_poly.pdbx_seq_one_letter_code
_entity_poly.pdbx_strand_id
1 'polypeptide(L)'
;MGEAERQIIEVMVDAEVQSPQPNEDECQRYFDANPSRFVVGQALHRRRILFAVTPCVNVQALTVHAEKALLELTRNDASLLRLRCFKSDYFPLHQQRFQDLMSQGQHPKTLFIGSPDLRLVPYLLTGNGPGELFIVRNVAAFIPPYGGSHGLHSTTAAINTPR
;
A
#
# COMPACT_ATOMS: atom_id res chain seq x y z
N MET A 1 -33.03 27.30 -3.80
CA MET A 1 -31.95 27.52 -4.78
C MET A 1 -31.91 26.29 -5.65
N GLY A 2 -32.34 26.42 -6.90
CA GLY A 2 -32.46 25.30 -7.83
C GLY A 2 -31.10 24.83 -8.34
N GLU A 3 -31.00 23.57 -8.74
CA GLU A 3 -29.78 22.97 -9.30
C GLU A 3 -29.23 23.78 -10.48
N ALA A 4 -30.12 24.36 -11.29
CA ALA A 4 -29.79 25.27 -12.38
C ALA A 4 -29.11 26.58 -11.92
N GLU A 5 -29.50 27.15 -10.78
CA GLU A 5 -28.88 28.39 -10.26
C GLU A 5 -27.47 28.11 -9.72
N ARG A 6 -27.26 26.94 -9.13
CA ARG A 6 -25.93 26.49 -8.69
C ARG A 6 -24.98 26.32 -9.86
N GLN A 7 -25.46 25.73 -10.94
CA GLN A 7 -24.66 25.45 -12.13
C GLN A 7 -24.28 26.74 -12.87
N ILE A 8 -25.17 27.75 -12.87
CA ILE A 8 -24.84 29.08 -13.39
C ILE A 8 -23.76 29.76 -12.56
N ILE A 9 -23.83 29.66 -11.23
CA ILE A 9 -22.82 30.27 -10.34
C ILE A 9 -21.47 29.59 -10.48
N GLU A 10 -21.41 28.26 -10.57
CA GLU A 10 -20.14 27.54 -10.83
C GLU A 10 -19.52 27.96 -12.16
N VAL A 11 -20.31 28.03 -13.23
CA VAL A 11 -19.82 28.47 -14.55
C VAL A 11 -19.32 29.91 -14.52
N MET A 12 -19.98 30.79 -13.76
CA MET A 12 -19.53 32.19 -13.62
C MET A 12 -18.24 32.30 -12.80
N VAL A 13 -18.09 31.52 -11.72
CA VAL A 13 -16.88 31.54 -10.89
C VAL A 13 -15.68 30.94 -11.62
N ASP A 14 -15.88 29.84 -12.35
CA ASP A 14 -14.82 29.19 -13.12
C ASP A 14 -14.39 30.01 -14.35
N ALA A 15 -15.29 30.82 -14.92
CA ALA A 15 -14.95 31.73 -16.02
C ALA A 15 -14.12 32.93 -15.56
N GLU A 16 -14.36 33.44 -14.35
CA GLU A 16 -13.71 34.65 -13.84
C GLU A 16 -12.43 34.37 -13.03
N VAL A 17 -12.27 33.17 -12.46
CA VAL A 17 -11.14 32.81 -11.58
C VAL A 17 -10.22 31.79 -12.25
N GLN A 18 -9.31 32.27 -13.10
CA GLN A 18 -8.17 31.45 -13.49
C GLN A 18 -7.14 31.41 -12.36
N SER A 19 -7.12 30.31 -11.61
CA SER A 19 -6.07 30.07 -10.61
C SER A 19 -4.76 29.74 -11.35
N PRO A 20 -3.68 30.51 -11.16
CA PRO A 20 -2.41 30.25 -11.82
C PRO A 20 -1.89 28.87 -11.39
N GLN A 21 -1.55 28.03 -12.35
CA GLN A 21 -0.92 26.73 -12.10
C GLN A 21 0.56 26.99 -11.77
N PRO A 22 1.01 26.66 -10.55
CA PRO A 22 2.40 26.90 -10.17
C PRO A 22 3.33 26.01 -11.00
N ASN A 23 4.46 26.58 -11.42
CA ASN A 23 5.49 25.82 -12.12
C ASN A 23 6.36 24.99 -11.16
N GLU A 24 7.19 24.12 -11.70
CA GLU A 24 8.02 23.19 -10.92
C GLU A 24 9.01 23.93 -10.00
N ASP A 25 9.60 25.04 -10.46
CA ASP A 25 10.53 25.87 -9.70
C ASP A 25 9.83 26.62 -8.54
N GLU A 26 8.57 27.02 -8.71
CA GLU A 26 7.74 27.61 -7.66
C GLU A 26 7.34 26.59 -6.62
N CYS A 27 6.98 25.38 -7.04
CA CYS A 27 6.71 24.26 -6.16
C CYS A 27 7.93 23.91 -5.31
N GLN A 28 9.12 23.85 -5.94
CA GLN A 28 10.37 23.53 -5.26
C GLN A 28 10.75 24.60 -4.22
N ARG A 29 10.71 25.88 -4.60
CA ARG A 29 10.98 26.99 -3.66
C ARG A 29 10.02 27.00 -2.48
N TYR A 30 8.74 26.71 -2.72
CA TYR A 30 7.74 26.62 -1.65
C TYR A 30 7.99 25.44 -0.73
N PHE A 31 8.40 24.29 -1.28
CA PHE A 31 8.78 23.09 -0.53
C PHE A 31 9.99 23.37 0.38
N ASP A 32 11.06 23.93 -0.16
CA ASP A 32 12.30 24.25 0.57
C ASP A 32 12.05 25.26 1.70
N ALA A 33 11.10 26.17 1.52
CA ALA A 33 10.71 27.16 2.52
C ALA A 33 9.75 26.61 3.61
N ASN A 34 9.06 25.49 3.36
CA ASN A 34 8.06 24.94 4.27
C ASN A 34 8.23 23.44 4.57
N PRO A 35 9.44 22.93 4.86
CA PRO A 35 9.71 21.50 4.97
C PRO A 35 8.86 20.81 6.05
N SER A 36 8.52 21.51 7.14
CA SER A 36 7.66 20.99 8.21
C SER A 36 6.22 20.73 7.78
N ARG A 37 5.73 21.33 6.68
CA ARG A 37 4.40 21.06 6.09
C ARG A 37 4.39 19.83 5.18
N PHE A 38 5.55 19.35 4.77
CA PHE A 38 5.69 18.25 3.81
C PHE A 38 6.36 17.00 4.39
N VAL A 39 6.85 17.07 5.63
CA VAL A 39 7.36 15.92 6.38
C VAL A 39 6.22 15.34 7.25
N VAL A 40 5.83 14.09 7.00
CA VAL A 40 4.79 13.39 7.79
C VAL A 40 5.26 12.00 8.24
N GLY A 41 5.31 11.79 9.56
CA GLY A 41 5.51 10.48 10.20
C GLY A 41 6.95 10.17 10.63
N GLN A 42 7.11 9.14 11.48
CA GLN A 42 8.41 8.54 11.81
C GLN A 42 8.56 7.20 11.12
N ALA A 43 9.70 6.95 10.47
CA ALA A 43 10.05 5.65 9.93
C ALA A 43 10.64 4.77 11.04
N LEU A 44 9.87 3.82 11.58
CA LEU A 44 10.38 2.83 12.54
C LEU A 44 10.77 1.54 11.80
N HIS A 45 12.08 1.27 11.71
CA HIS A 45 12.60 0.07 11.07
C HIS A 45 12.52 -1.13 12.02
N ARG A 46 11.35 -1.78 12.14
CA ARG A 46 11.27 -3.12 12.75
C ARG A 46 11.31 -4.18 11.64
N ARG A 47 12.30 -5.08 11.74
CA ARG A 47 12.64 -6.15 10.79
C ARG A 47 11.42 -6.63 9.96
N ARG A 48 11.45 -6.27 8.66
CA ARG A 48 10.66 -6.79 7.53
C ARG A 48 9.17 -6.40 7.37
N ILE A 49 8.64 -5.41 8.08
CA ILE A 49 7.32 -4.83 7.73
C ILE A 49 7.41 -3.30 7.82
N LEU A 50 7.22 -2.61 6.69
CA LEU A 50 7.16 -1.14 6.65
C LEU A 50 5.75 -0.71 7.06
N PHE A 51 5.60 -0.12 8.24
CA PHE A 51 4.35 0.55 8.61
C PHE A 51 4.41 2.00 8.12
N ALA A 52 3.62 2.33 7.10
CA ALA A 52 3.26 3.71 6.84
C ALA A 52 2.22 4.10 7.89
N VAL A 53 2.66 4.69 9.00
CA VAL A 53 1.77 5.11 10.08
C VAL A 53 1.13 6.43 9.67
N THR A 54 -0.14 6.40 9.29
CA THR A 54 -0.97 7.59 9.15
C THR A 54 -0.97 8.36 10.48
N PRO A 55 -0.82 9.70 10.49
CA PRO A 55 -0.96 10.49 11.71
C PRO A 55 -2.24 10.12 12.47
N CYS A 56 -2.16 10.10 13.81
CA CYS A 56 -3.24 9.70 14.74
C CYS A 56 -3.52 8.19 14.88
N VAL A 57 -2.80 7.30 14.17
CA VAL A 57 -2.90 5.86 14.44
C VAL A 57 -2.07 5.49 15.67
N ASN A 58 -2.72 4.90 16.67
CA ASN A 58 -2.04 4.37 17.86
C ASN A 58 -1.33 3.05 17.50
N VAL A 59 -0.03 3.16 17.18
CA VAL A 59 0.83 2.03 16.76
C VAL A 59 0.91 0.94 17.82
N GLN A 60 0.94 1.33 19.09
CA GLN A 60 0.97 0.40 20.22
C GLN A 60 -0.32 -0.42 20.28
N ALA A 61 -1.48 0.23 20.15
CA ALA A 61 -2.77 -0.48 20.10
C ALA A 61 -2.88 -1.41 18.89
N LEU A 62 -2.38 -0.98 17.72
CA LEU A 62 -2.33 -1.82 16.52
C LEU A 62 -1.43 -3.06 16.73
N THR A 63 -0.29 -2.88 17.38
CA THR A 63 0.64 -3.97 17.69
C THR A 63 0.00 -4.99 18.64
N VAL A 64 -0.64 -4.51 19.71
CA VAL A 64 -1.37 -5.38 20.65
C VAL A 64 -2.50 -6.14 19.96
N HIS A 65 -3.24 -5.48 19.07
CA HIS A 65 -4.29 -6.14 18.29
C HIS A 65 -3.72 -7.21 17.35
N ALA A 66 -2.63 -6.92 16.65
CA ALA A 66 -1.95 -7.88 15.79
C ALA A 66 -1.42 -9.09 16.58
N GLU A 67 -0.83 -8.88 17.75
CA GLU A 67 -0.37 -9.96 18.63
C GLU A 67 -1.53 -10.85 19.12
N LYS A 68 -2.66 -10.24 19.49
CA LYS A 68 -3.87 -10.99 19.88
C LYS A 68 -4.41 -11.82 18.71
N ALA A 69 -4.50 -11.24 17.51
CA ALA A 69 -4.95 -11.95 16.32
C ALA A 69 -4.02 -13.12 15.96
N LEU A 70 -2.69 -12.94 16.11
CA LEU A 70 -1.72 -14.02 15.95
C LEU A 70 -1.93 -15.15 16.97
N LEU A 71 -2.16 -14.80 18.24
CA LEU A 71 -2.45 -15.78 19.30
C LEU A 71 -3.73 -16.56 19.01
N GLU A 72 -4.79 -15.90 18.54
CA GLU A 72 -6.04 -16.55 18.14
C GLU A 72 -5.86 -17.47 16.93
N LEU A 73 -5.08 -17.06 15.93
CA LEU A 73 -4.71 -17.91 14.79
C LEU A 73 -3.91 -19.14 15.22
N THR A 74 -3.00 -19.01 16.20
CA THR A 74 -2.25 -20.15 16.75
C THR A 74 -3.10 -21.09 17.61
N ARG A 75 -4.24 -20.64 18.13
CA ARG A 75 -5.22 -21.50 18.84
C ARG A 75 -6.20 -22.17 17.88
N ASN A 76 -6.27 -21.72 16.62
CA ASN A 76 -7.16 -22.28 15.63
C ASN A 76 -6.50 -23.48 14.94
N ASP A 77 -6.94 -24.69 15.29
CA ASP A 77 -6.41 -25.95 14.75
C ASP A 77 -6.45 -26.01 13.22
N ALA A 78 -7.43 -25.37 12.57
CA ALA A 78 -7.52 -25.35 11.11
C ALA A 78 -6.40 -24.51 10.47
N SER A 79 -5.97 -23.42 11.11
CA SER A 79 -4.83 -22.62 10.65
C SER A 79 -3.51 -23.37 10.83
N LEU A 80 -3.35 -24.08 11.96
CA LEU A 80 -2.19 -24.94 12.19
C LEU A 80 -2.16 -26.11 11.20
N LEU A 81 -3.30 -26.72 10.87
CA LEU A 81 -3.40 -27.74 9.84
C LEU A 81 -2.96 -27.19 8.47
N ARG A 82 -3.43 -26.01 8.07
CA ARG A 82 -3.02 -25.38 6.80
C ARG A 82 -1.52 -25.13 6.73
N LEU A 83 -0.90 -24.66 7.83
CA LEU A 83 0.56 -24.49 7.90
C LEU A 83 1.30 -25.83 7.81
N ARG A 84 0.74 -26.89 8.43
CA ARG A 84 1.28 -28.25 8.32
C ARG A 84 1.21 -28.75 6.88
N CYS A 85 0.06 -28.66 6.22
CA CYS A 85 -0.10 -29.02 4.80
C CYS A 85 0.82 -28.20 3.89
N PHE A 86 0.99 -26.90 4.15
CA PHE A 86 1.98 -26.11 3.42
C PHE A 86 3.38 -26.70 3.57
N LYS A 87 3.80 -27.05 4.79
CA LYS A 87 5.13 -27.61 5.07
C LYS A 87 5.31 -29.03 4.50
N SER A 88 4.29 -29.89 4.59
CA SER A 88 4.40 -31.29 4.18
C SER A 88 4.13 -31.52 2.69
N ASP A 89 3.24 -30.74 2.09
CA ASP A 89 2.70 -31.04 0.76
C ASP A 89 3.18 -30.03 -0.27
N TYR A 90 3.06 -28.71 0.01
CA TYR A 90 3.37 -27.66 -0.97
C TYR A 90 4.86 -27.30 -1.00
N PHE A 91 5.48 -27.08 0.17
CA PHE A 91 6.86 -26.60 0.26
C PHE A 91 7.88 -27.53 -0.41
N PRO A 92 7.82 -28.87 -0.26
CA PRO A 92 8.77 -29.77 -0.93
C PRO A 92 8.71 -29.67 -2.46
N LEU A 93 7.52 -29.48 -3.03
CA LEU A 93 7.33 -29.33 -4.49
C LEU A 93 7.95 -28.03 -5.04
N HIS A 94 8.13 -27.03 -4.19
CA HIS A 94 8.66 -25.71 -4.57
C HIS A 94 9.97 -25.36 -3.84
N GLN A 95 10.61 -26.33 -3.20
CA GLN A 95 11.76 -26.11 -2.32
C GLN A 95 12.92 -25.43 -3.05
N GLN A 96 13.26 -25.91 -4.25
CA GLN A 96 14.31 -25.32 -5.08
C GLN A 96 14.02 -23.86 -5.38
N ARG A 97 12.78 -23.54 -5.79
CA ARG A 97 12.37 -22.16 -6.07
C ARG A 97 12.49 -21.26 -4.84
N PHE A 98 12.13 -21.75 -3.65
CA PHE A 98 12.34 -20.98 -2.42
C PHE A 98 13.83 -20.76 -2.11
N GLN A 99 14.69 -21.75 -2.37
CA GLN A 99 16.15 -21.60 -2.22
C GLN A 99 16.73 -20.59 -3.22
N ASP A 100 16.27 -20.62 -4.47
CA ASP A 100 16.66 -19.66 -5.49
C ASP A 100 16.25 -18.23 -5.08
N LEU A 101 15.00 -18.05 -4.61
CA LEU A 101 14.53 -16.75 -4.11
C LEU A 101 15.32 -16.26 -2.89
N MET A 102 15.75 -17.16 -2.00
CA MET A 102 16.57 -16.80 -0.85
C MET A 102 17.99 -16.38 -1.24
N SER A 103 18.57 -17.00 -2.26
CA SER A 103 19.95 -16.76 -2.70
C SER A 103 20.09 -15.62 -3.69
N GLN A 104 19.14 -15.49 -4.62
CA GLN A 104 19.17 -14.53 -5.73
C GLN A 104 18.26 -13.32 -5.51
N GLY A 105 17.42 -13.35 -4.47
CA GLY A 105 16.37 -12.37 -4.25
C GLY A 105 15.14 -12.61 -5.13
N GLN A 106 14.15 -11.75 -4.99
CA GLN A 106 12.96 -11.72 -5.84
C GLN A 106 13.06 -10.55 -6.82
N HIS A 107 12.67 -10.80 -8.08
CA HIS A 107 12.64 -9.79 -9.15
C HIS A 107 11.25 -9.77 -9.82
N PRO A 108 10.18 -9.45 -9.07
CA PRO A 108 8.82 -9.52 -9.58
C PRO A 108 8.61 -8.50 -10.70
N LYS A 109 8.13 -8.97 -11.86
CA LYS A 109 7.86 -8.09 -13.02
C LYS A 109 6.47 -7.46 -12.98
N THR A 110 5.59 -7.99 -12.13
CA THR A 110 4.19 -7.59 -12.06
C THR A 110 3.84 -7.06 -10.67
N LEU A 111 3.25 -5.87 -10.60
CA LEU A 111 2.64 -5.31 -9.39
C LEU A 111 1.13 -5.57 -9.41
N PHE A 112 0.62 -6.24 -8.39
CA PHE A 112 -0.81 -6.43 -8.17
C PHE A 112 -1.29 -5.53 -7.02
N ILE A 113 -2.25 -4.65 -7.29
CA ILE A 113 -2.93 -3.83 -6.27
C ILE A 113 -4.39 -4.28 -6.19
N GLY A 114 -4.85 -4.68 -5.00
CA GLY A 114 -6.24 -5.15 -4.85
C GLY A 114 -6.82 -4.99 -3.45
N SER A 115 -8.14 -5.02 -3.34
CA SER A 115 -8.81 -4.91 -2.03
C SER A 115 -8.65 -6.21 -1.21
N PRO A 116 -8.48 -6.14 0.13
CA PRO A 116 -8.61 -7.30 1.02
C PRO A 116 -9.98 -8.00 0.90
N ASP A 117 -11.05 -7.24 0.66
CA ASP A 117 -12.42 -7.79 0.51
C ASP A 117 -12.65 -8.48 -0.85
N LEU A 118 -11.73 -8.28 -1.79
CA LEU A 118 -11.78 -8.92 -3.09
C LEU A 118 -11.44 -10.41 -2.91
N ARG A 119 -12.39 -11.30 -3.19
CA ARG A 119 -12.24 -12.77 -3.08
C ARG A 119 -11.26 -13.38 -4.11
N LEU A 120 -10.45 -12.56 -4.75
CA LEU A 120 -9.44 -12.99 -5.71
C LEU A 120 -8.15 -13.41 -4.99
N VAL A 121 -7.55 -14.47 -5.51
CA VAL A 121 -6.23 -14.96 -5.13
C VAL A 121 -5.27 -14.62 -6.27
N PRO A 122 -4.38 -13.61 -6.14
CA PRO A 122 -3.60 -13.07 -7.25
C PRO A 122 -2.78 -14.13 -8.00
N TYR A 123 -2.12 -15.04 -7.27
CA TYR A 123 -1.34 -16.12 -7.88
C TYR A 123 -2.18 -17.07 -8.73
N LEU A 124 -3.40 -17.42 -8.30
CA LEU A 124 -4.31 -18.24 -9.09
C LEU A 124 -4.85 -17.49 -10.31
N LEU A 125 -5.13 -16.20 -10.16
CA LEU A 125 -5.65 -15.37 -11.24
C LEU A 125 -4.65 -15.20 -12.37
N THR A 126 -3.37 -15.00 -12.05
CA THR A 126 -2.34 -14.66 -13.04
C THR A 126 -1.48 -15.83 -13.47
N GLY A 127 -1.64 -17.01 -12.85
CA GLY A 127 -0.77 -18.17 -13.08
C GLY A 127 0.69 -17.95 -12.63
N ASN A 128 0.97 -16.93 -11.83
CA ASN A 128 2.32 -16.63 -11.34
C ASN A 128 2.62 -17.45 -10.08
N GLY A 129 3.90 -17.71 -9.83
CA GLY A 129 4.40 -18.41 -8.65
C GLY A 129 5.03 -17.48 -7.61
N PRO A 130 5.52 -18.04 -6.48
CA PRO A 130 6.20 -17.28 -5.43
C PRO A 130 7.35 -16.42 -5.98
N GLY A 131 7.39 -15.14 -5.62
CA GLY A 131 8.44 -14.19 -6.03
C GLY A 131 8.25 -13.54 -7.42
N GLU A 132 7.24 -13.93 -8.19
CA GLU A 132 6.94 -13.30 -9.51
C GLU A 132 5.98 -12.09 -9.41
N LEU A 133 5.22 -12.01 -8.32
CA LEU A 133 4.29 -10.92 -8.05
C LEU A 133 4.77 -10.07 -6.87
N PHE A 134 4.69 -8.75 -7.03
CA PHE A 134 4.72 -7.80 -5.92
C PHE A 134 3.29 -7.39 -5.59
N ILE A 135 2.80 -7.72 -4.39
CA ILE A 135 1.38 -7.60 -4.05
C ILE A 135 1.17 -6.52 -2.99
N VAL A 136 0.30 -5.56 -3.28
CA VAL A 136 -0.22 -4.57 -2.34
C VAL A 136 -1.71 -4.81 -2.17
N ARG A 137 -2.19 -4.92 -0.92
CA ARG A 137 -3.63 -4.91 -0.65
C ARG A 137 -4.00 -3.83 0.34
N ASN A 138 -4.92 -2.96 -0.05
CA ASN A 138 -5.44 -1.88 0.76
C ASN A 138 -6.94 -1.69 0.52
N VAL A 139 -7.61 -0.96 1.42
CA VAL A 139 -9.05 -0.70 1.32
C VAL A 139 -9.36 -0.08 -0.04
N ALA A 140 -10.37 -0.64 -0.72
CA ALA A 140 -10.83 -0.22 -2.04
C ALA A 140 -9.78 -0.26 -3.17
N ALA A 141 -8.67 -1.00 -3.01
CA ALA A 141 -7.56 -1.01 -3.98
C ALA A 141 -7.06 0.41 -4.33
N PHE A 142 -7.12 1.32 -3.36
CA PHE A 142 -6.89 2.75 -3.57
C PHE A 142 -5.47 3.05 -4.05
N ILE A 143 -5.36 3.80 -5.15
CA ILE A 143 -4.11 4.33 -5.68
C ILE A 143 -4.16 5.84 -5.50
N PRO A 144 -3.30 6.43 -4.65
CA PRO A 144 -3.29 7.87 -4.44
C PRO A 144 -2.78 8.62 -5.69
N PRO A 145 -3.18 9.88 -5.89
CA PRO A 145 -2.67 10.73 -6.97
C PRO A 145 -1.14 10.87 -6.94
N TYR A 146 -0.52 10.93 -8.12
CA TYR A 146 0.89 11.25 -8.25
C TYR A 146 1.13 12.73 -7.88
N GLY A 147 2.06 13.00 -6.96
CA GLY A 147 2.43 14.36 -6.56
C GLY A 147 1.46 15.09 -5.61
N GLY A 148 0.34 14.48 -5.20
CA GLY A 148 -0.72 15.19 -4.48
C GLY A 148 -1.28 14.42 -3.29
N SER A 149 -0.58 14.49 -2.15
CA SER A 149 -1.13 14.58 -0.79
C SER A 149 -0.01 14.35 0.23
N HIS A 150 -0.04 15.13 1.31
CA HIS A 150 0.93 15.21 2.41
C HIS A 150 1.01 13.91 3.26
N GLY A 151 1.05 12.73 2.65
CA GLY A 151 1.04 11.44 3.32
C GLY A 151 2.03 10.46 2.68
N LEU A 152 2.83 9.80 3.51
CA LEU A 152 3.53 8.57 3.12
C LEU A 152 2.47 7.49 2.85
N HIS A 153 2.08 7.30 1.60
CA HIS A 153 1.18 6.21 1.23
C HIS A 153 1.99 4.94 0.95
N SER A 154 1.70 3.87 1.67
CA SER A 154 2.32 2.55 1.46
C SER A 154 2.17 2.08 0.01
N THR A 155 1.07 2.40 -0.66
CA THR A 155 0.85 2.11 -2.07
C THR A 155 1.78 2.90 -2.99
N THR A 156 1.99 4.20 -2.75
CA THR A 156 2.96 5.00 -3.52
C THR A 156 4.38 4.49 -3.33
N ALA A 157 4.77 4.17 -2.09
CA ALA A 157 6.06 3.59 -1.80
C ALA A 157 6.25 2.26 -2.54
N ALA A 158 5.23 1.40 -2.56
CA ALA A 158 5.25 0.13 -3.28
C ALA A 158 5.34 0.30 -4.82
N ILE A 159 4.69 1.32 -5.39
CA ILE A 159 4.77 1.64 -6.81
C ILE A 159 6.20 2.08 -7.19
N ASN A 160 6.81 2.93 -6.38
CA ASN A 160 8.14 3.49 -6.62
C ASN A 160 9.29 2.60 -6.13
N THR A 161 9.00 1.44 -5.53
CA THR A 161 10.04 0.51 -5.08
C THR A 161 10.74 -0.08 -6.31
N PRO A 162 12.06 0.11 -6.45
CA PRO A 162 12.81 -0.54 -7.52
C PRO A 162 12.76 -2.06 -7.32
N ARG A 163 12.54 -2.77 -8.42
CA ARG A 163 12.37 -4.23 -8.48
C ARG A 163 13.45 -4.84 -9.35
#